data_AF-A0A2V8GGW0-F1
#
_entry.id   AF-A0A2V8GGW0-F1
#
_cell.length_a   1.000
_cell.length_b   1.000
_cell.length_c   1.000
_cell.angle_alpha   90.00
_cell.angle_beta   90.00
_cell.angle_gamma   90.00
#
_symmetry.space_group_name_H-M   'P 1'
#
loop_
_entity.id
_entity.type
_entity.pdbx_description
1 polymer ?
#
loop_
_entity_poly.entity_id
_entity_poly.type
_entity_poly.pdbx_seq_one_letter_code
_entity_poly.pdbx_strand_id
1 'polypeptide(L)'
;MIDREGHRIEVFDKNLNYVREFANEGWNPWDIGISRKGTDGFGFIADHALERVHKIQLKDGKILATWGKQGWGPGEFDWVHGVVVDSKGAVYAADTYGQRIQKFIPE
;
A
#
# COMPACT_ATOMS: atom_id res chain seq x y z
N MET A 1 -0.60 0.51 11.67
CA MET A 1 -2.05 0.81 11.64
C MET A 1 -2.28 1.90 10.60
N ILE A 2 -3.39 1.87 9.89
CA ILE A 2 -3.78 2.95 8.98
C ILE A 2 -4.72 3.88 9.73
N ASP A 3 -4.40 5.18 9.78
CA ASP A 3 -5.35 6.23 10.15
C ASP A 3 -5.77 6.95 8.87
N ARG A 4 -7.01 6.70 8.45
CA ARG A 4 -7.56 7.17 7.17
C ARG A 4 -7.92 8.64 7.20
N GLU A 5 -8.46 9.12 8.32
CA GLU A 5 -8.79 10.54 8.53
C GLU A 5 -7.53 11.35 8.79
N GLY A 6 -6.54 10.72 9.42
CA GLY A 6 -5.23 11.29 9.66
C GLY A 6 -4.27 11.25 8.48
N HIS A 7 -4.65 10.63 7.36
CA HIS A 7 -3.82 10.46 6.16
C HIS A 7 -2.42 9.88 6.45
N ARG A 8 -2.33 8.96 7.41
CA ARG A 8 -1.05 8.46 7.93
C ARG A 8 -1.05 6.98 8.28
N ILE A 9 0.15 6.44 8.39
CA ILE A 9 0.41 5.11 8.92
C ILE A 9 1.06 5.27 10.29
N GLU A 10 0.48 4.66 11.31
CA GLU A 10 1.02 4.66 12.66
C GLU A 10 1.76 3.35 12.97
N VAL A 11 2.93 3.47 13.57
CA VAL A 11 3.80 2.36 13.95
C VAL A 11 3.77 2.23 15.48
N PHE A 12 3.44 1.03 15.94
CA PHE A 12 3.40 0.69 17.36
C PHE A 12 4.43 -0.41 17.66
N ASP A 13 4.92 -0.41 18.90
CA ASP A 13 5.71 -1.54 19.40
C ASP A 13 4.81 -2.75 19.73
N LYS A 14 5.42 -3.86 20.12
CA LYS A 14 4.70 -5.10 20.49
C LYS A 14 3.79 -4.97 21.71
N ASN A 15 3.96 -3.90 22.50
CA ASN A 15 3.17 -3.59 23.68
C ASN A 15 2.08 -2.55 23.35
N LEU A 16 1.88 -2.22 22.07
CA LEU A 16 0.91 -1.24 21.58
C LEU A 16 1.23 0.21 21.99
N ASN A 17 2.49 0.52 22.32
CA ASN A 17 2.92 1.91 22.48
C ASN A 17 3.18 2.54 21.12
N TYR A 18 2.74 3.79 20.91
CA TYR A 18 3.07 4.56 19.71
C TYR A 18 4.59 4.78 19.62
N VAL A 19 5.15 4.56 18.43
CA VAL A 19 6.59 4.72 18.15
C VAL A 19 6.84 5.89 17.20
N ARG A 20 6.15 5.88 16.05
CA ARG A 20 6.29 6.89 14.99
C ARG A 20 5.13 6.79 13.99
N GLU A 21 5.07 7.73 13.07
CA GLU A 21 4.14 7.72 11.95
C GLU A 21 4.86 7.95 10.61
N PHE A 22 4.21 7.53 9.53
CA PHE A 22 4.54 7.89 8.16
C PHE A 22 3.36 8.66 7.56
N ALA A 23 3.62 9.87 7.08
CA ALA A 23 2.67 10.67 6.35
C ALA A 23 3.35 11.22 5.09
N ASN A 24 2.56 11.40 4.03
CA ASN A 24 3.02 12.04 2.80
C ASN A 24 1.93 12.98 2.30
N GLU A 25 2.34 14.06 1.65
CA GLU A 25 1.40 15.05 1.17
C GLU A 25 0.47 14.45 0.12
N GLY A 26 -0.84 14.59 0.33
CA GLY A 26 -1.87 14.06 -0.56
C GLY A 26 -2.10 12.55 -0.45
N TRP A 27 -1.56 11.85 0.54
CA TRP A 27 -1.92 10.46 0.79
C TRP A 27 -3.38 10.32 1.27
N ASN A 28 -4.04 9.27 0.79
CA ASN A 28 -5.26 8.71 1.34
C ASN A 28 -5.05 7.19 1.41
N PRO A 29 -4.30 6.70 2.41
CA PRO A 29 -3.93 5.30 2.49
C PRO A 29 -5.12 4.50 3.04
N TRP A 30 -5.50 3.42 2.34
CA TRP A 30 -6.64 2.58 2.72
C TRP A 30 -6.21 1.22 3.28
N ASP A 31 -5.10 0.68 2.79
CA ASP A 31 -4.56 -0.61 3.24
C ASP A 31 -3.03 -0.66 3.13
N ILE A 32 -2.42 -1.54 3.92
CA ILE A 32 -1.00 -1.84 3.90
C ILE A 32 -0.73 -3.35 3.82
N GLY A 33 -0.02 -3.76 2.76
CA GLY A 33 0.50 -5.11 2.58
C GLY A 33 1.99 -5.18 2.90
N ILE A 34 2.37 -5.85 3.99
CA ILE A 34 3.79 -6.04 4.36
C ILE A 34 4.37 -7.26 3.64
N SER A 35 5.60 -7.16 3.13
CA SER A 35 6.29 -8.29 2.50
C SER A 35 6.35 -9.50 3.44
N ARG A 36 5.88 -10.66 2.94
CA ARG A 36 5.92 -11.92 3.68
C ARG A 36 7.33 -12.49 3.81
N LYS A 37 8.30 -11.98 3.04
CA LYS A 37 9.71 -12.35 3.21
C LYS A 37 10.26 -11.80 4.53
N GLY A 38 9.72 -10.67 5.03
CA GLY A 38 10.03 -10.09 6.34
C GLY A 38 11.43 -9.49 6.49
N THR A 39 12.42 -9.94 5.72
CA THR A 39 13.82 -9.49 5.80
C THR A 39 14.18 -8.42 4.77
N ASP A 40 13.31 -8.18 3.79
CA ASP A 40 13.52 -7.20 2.72
C ASP A 40 13.10 -5.78 3.12
N GLY A 41 12.35 -5.64 4.22
CA GLY A 41 12.06 -4.35 4.84
C GLY A 41 11.15 -3.44 4.02
N PHE A 42 10.31 -3.99 3.13
CA PHE A 42 9.36 -3.20 2.36
C PHE A 42 7.90 -3.66 2.53
N GLY A 43 6.98 -2.77 2.21
CA GLY A 43 5.56 -3.03 2.11
C GLY A 43 4.94 -2.28 0.94
N PHE A 44 3.62 -2.41 0.80
CA PHE A 44 2.82 -1.75 -0.22
C PHE A 44 1.63 -1.05 0.40
N ILE A 45 1.26 0.10 -0.14
CA ILE A 45 0.10 0.89 0.29
C ILE A 45 -0.87 1.00 -0.88
N ALA A 46 -2.14 0.66 -0.65
CA ALA A 46 -3.24 1.05 -1.51
C ALA A 46 -3.62 2.50 -1.15
N ASP A 47 -3.38 3.43 -2.07
CA ASP A 47 -3.61 4.85 -1.91
C ASP A 47 -4.71 5.33 -2.85
N HIS A 48 -5.85 5.73 -2.28
CA HIS A 48 -7.03 6.11 -3.03
C HIS A 48 -6.94 7.54 -3.60
N ALA A 49 -6.02 8.38 -3.13
CA ALA A 49 -6.01 9.80 -3.49
C ALA A 49 -5.84 10.02 -4.99
N LEU A 50 -5.01 9.19 -5.63
CA LEU A 50 -4.77 9.23 -7.08
C LEU A 50 -4.84 7.82 -7.71
N GLU A 51 -5.53 6.89 -7.04
CA GLU A 51 -5.65 5.48 -7.45
C GLU A 51 -4.31 4.81 -7.69
N ARG A 52 -3.45 4.86 -6.67
CA ARG A 52 -2.07 4.41 -6.74
C ARG A 52 -1.80 3.29 -5.76
N VAL A 53 -0.82 2.46 -6.12
CA VAL A 53 -0.15 1.58 -5.19
C VAL A 53 1.29 2.05 -5.03
N HIS A 54 1.70 2.25 -3.79
CA HIS A 54 3.07 2.63 -3.45
C HIS A 54 3.82 1.45 -2.86
N LYS A 55 5.02 1.16 -3.36
CA LYS A 55 6.00 0.35 -2.62
C LYS A 55 6.74 1.27 -1.65
N ILE A 56 6.79 0.90 -0.38
CA ILE A 56 7.42 1.72 0.68
C ILE A 56 8.51 0.95 1.43
N GLN A 57 9.51 1.66 1.93
CA GLN A 57 10.47 1.14 2.90
C GLN A 57 9.87 1.23 4.32
N LEU A 58 9.85 0.13 5.07
CA LEU A 58 9.22 0.09 6.40
C LEU A 58 10.04 0.79 7.49
N LYS A 59 11.31 1.09 7.22
CA LYS A 59 12.19 1.80 8.16
C LYS A 59 11.72 3.23 8.39
N ASP A 60 11.34 3.93 7.34
CA ASP A 60 11.11 5.38 7.35
C ASP A 60 9.93 5.84 6.48
N GLY A 61 9.20 4.91 5.84
CA GLY A 61 8.05 5.23 5.01
C GLY A 61 8.41 5.75 3.62
N LYS A 62 9.69 5.74 3.22
CA LYS A 62 10.13 6.23 1.91
C LYS A 62 9.45 5.45 0.78
N ILE A 63 8.85 6.17 -0.16
CA ILE A 63 8.32 5.58 -1.40
C ILE A 63 9.49 5.13 -2.28
N LEU A 64 9.49 3.85 -2.65
CA LEU A 64 10.48 3.20 -3.50
C LEU A 64 10.00 3.08 -4.96
N ALA A 65 8.70 2.89 -5.16
CA ALA A 65 8.06 2.82 -6.46
C ALA A 65 6.58 3.15 -6.34
N THR A 66 5.98 3.60 -7.44
CA THR A 66 4.56 3.92 -7.53
C THR A 66 4.03 3.43 -8.87
N TRP A 67 2.85 2.84 -8.88
CA TRP A 67 2.09 2.56 -10.10
C TRP A 67 0.60 2.79 -9.85
N GLY A 68 -0.20 2.80 -10.90
CA GLY A 68 -1.63 3.11 -10.80
C GLY A 68 -1.98 4.51 -11.28
N LYS A 69 -3.23 4.62 -11.73
CA LYS A 69 -3.97 5.85 -12.02
C LYS A 69 -5.45 5.47 -12.14
N GLN A 70 -6.35 6.47 -12.07
CA GLN A 70 -7.77 6.27 -12.33
C GLN A 70 -7.99 5.61 -13.70
N GLY A 71 -8.79 4.55 -13.75
CA GLY A 71 -9.20 3.93 -15.00
C GLY A 71 -9.57 2.46 -14.90
N TRP A 72 -9.86 1.88 -16.06
CA TRP A 72 -10.45 0.55 -16.21
C TRP A 72 -9.52 -0.40 -16.98
N GLY A 73 -8.34 0.05 -17.39
CA GLY A 73 -7.33 -0.78 -18.06
C GLY A 73 -6.43 -1.54 -17.09
N PRO A 74 -5.52 -2.39 -17.63
CA PRO A 74 -4.48 -3.04 -16.85
C PRO A 74 -3.57 -2.03 -16.14
N GLY A 75 -3.38 -2.20 -14.83
CA GLY A 75 -2.59 -1.29 -14.00
C GLY A 75 -3.27 0.03 -13.67
N GLU A 76 -4.53 0.22 -14.07
CA GLU A 76 -5.40 1.32 -13.65
C GLU A 76 -6.36 0.84 -12.56
N PHE A 77 -6.92 1.73 -11.76
CA PHE A 77 -7.88 1.36 -10.70
C PHE A 77 -9.08 2.30 -10.69
N ASP A 78 -10.21 1.80 -10.21
CA ASP A 78 -11.39 2.59 -9.88
C ASP A 78 -11.78 2.25 -8.43
N TRP A 79 -11.08 2.90 -7.49
CA TRP A 79 -11.10 2.64 -6.05
C TRP A 79 -10.24 1.45 -5.57
N VAL A 80 -8.92 1.59 -5.69
CA VAL A 80 -7.97 0.67 -5.06
C VAL A 80 -8.11 0.73 -3.55
N HIS A 81 -8.42 -0.40 -2.94
CA HIS A 81 -8.77 -0.46 -1.52
C HIS A 81 -7.93 -1.47 -0.75
N GLY A 82 -7.64 -2.63 -1.34
CA GLY A 82 -6.89 -3.70 -0.67
C GLY A 82 -5.58 -3.98 -1.37
N VAL A 83 -4.53 -4.31 -0.62
CA VAL A 83 -3.25 -4.75 -1.18
C VAL A 83 -2.60 -5.86 -0.36
N VAL A 84 -2.23 -6.96 -1.02
CA VAL A 84 -1.46 -8.05 -0.41
C VAL A 84 -0.29 -8.43 -1.29
N VAL A 85 0.77 -8.94 -0.66
CA VAL A 85 1.97 -9.43 -1.35
C VAL A 85 2.22 -10.88 -0.95
N ASP A 86 2.48 -11.74 -1.94
CA ASP A 86 2.82 -13.14 -1.69
C ASP A 86 4.31 -13.35 -1.40
N SER A 87 4.69 -14.57 -1.01
CA SER A 87 6.08 -14.89 -0.67
C SER A 87 7.04 -14.89 -1.89
N LYS A 88 6.49 -14.80 -3.11
CA LYS A 88 7.25 -14.68 -4.36
C LYS A 88 7.37 -13.22 -4.83
N GLY A 89 6.81 -12.29 -4.06
CA GLY A 89 6.85 -10.86 -4.36
C GLY A 89 5.76 -10.38 -5.31
N ALA A 90 4.81 -11.24 -5.72
CA ALA A 90 3.68 -10.77 -6.51
C ALA A 90 2.72 -9.96 -5.64
N VAL A 91 2.24 -8.85 -6.17
CA VAL A 91 1.31 -7.93 -5.49
C VAL A 91 -0.08 -8.13 -6.07
N TYR A 92 -1.08 -8.25 -5.21
CA TYR A 92 -2.48 -8.34 -5.58
C TYR A 92 -3.17 -7.10 -5.04
N ALA A 93 -3.78 -6.31 -5.93
CA ALA A 93 -4.52 -5.12 -5.57
C ALA A 93 -6.01 -5.34 -5.86
N ALA A 94 -6.85 -5.07 -4.85
CA ALA A 94 -8.30 -5.17 -4.93
C ALA A 94 -8.90 -3.81 -5.29
N ASP A 95 -9.67 -3.79 -6.38
CA ASP A 95 -10.26 -2.63 -7.01
C ASP A 95 -11.78 -2.69 -6.82
N THR A 96 -12.31 -1.80 -5.99
CA THR A 96 -13.65 -1.91 -5.42
C THR A 96 -14.73 -1.61 -6.45
N TYR A 97 -14.62 -0.50 -7.18
CA TYR A 97 -15.56 -0.17 -8.26
C TYR A 97 -15.16 -0.77 -9.61
N GLY A 98 -13.86 -1.02 -9.83
CA GLY A 98 -13.44 -1.85 -10.95
C GLY A 98 -13.87 -3.32 -10.84
N GLN A 99 -14.39 -3.73 -9.66
CA GLN A 99 -14.93 -5.06 -9.36
C GLN A 99 -13.97 -6.19 -9.73
N ARG A 100 -12.69 -6.00 -9.44
CA ARG A 100 -11.62 -6.91 -9.89
C ARG A 100 -10.48 -6.99 -8.90
N ILE A 101 -9.66 -8.01 -9.10
CA ILE A 101 -8.34 -8.12 -8.48
C ILE A 101 -7.33 -8.15 -9.62
N GLN A 102 -6.28 -7.33 -9.51
CA GLN A 102 -5.16 -7.33 -10.44
C GLN A 102 -3.93 -7.89 -9.76
N LYS A 103 -3.20 -8.77 -10.47
CA LYS A 103 -1.95 -9.37 -10.01
C LYS A 103 -0.78 -8.76 -10.77
N PHE A 104 0.20 -8.25 -10.04
CA PHE A 104 1.45 -7.68 -10.54
C PHE A 104 2.59 -8.60 -10.13
N ILE A 105 3.42 -8.99 -11.10
CA ILE A 105 4.59 -9.84 -10.85
C ILE A 105 5.86 -8.99 -10.89
N PRO A 106 6.84 -9.24 -10.01
CA PRO A 106 8.17 -8.66 -10.17
C PRO A 106 8.82 -9.26 -11.42
N GLU A 107 9.59 -8.43 -12.14
CA GLU A 107 10.50 -8.91 -13.19
C GLU A 107 11.59 -9.84 -12.62
#